data_AF-A0A6N2YDX7-F1
#
_entry.id   AF-A0A6N2YDX7-F1
#
_cell.length_a   1.000
_cell.length_b   1.000
_cell.length_c   1.000
_cell.angle_alpha   90.00
_cell.angle_beta   90.00
_cell.angle_gamma   90.00
#
_symmetry.space_group_name_H-M   'P 1'
#
loop_
_entity.id
_entity.type
_entity.pdbx_description
1 polymer ?
#
loop_
_entity_poly.entity_id
_entity_poly.type
_entity_poly.pdbx_seq_one_letter_code
_entity_poly.pdbx_strand_id
1 'polypeptide(L)'
;MKVKALIILTSCLLLLTACNKINLKNNSRPQEKEEIQMSNMNSEKTLSYVKDSLKGIIKNENAEKFIELVRDYNDSISTNLLSADFSNNLYPDYEIGKIIKERDKINHKYLNTNCRINTFLLLKDSISLKKNVDIDDSMLFMDIDIIEKTKLFNKDETNKFRQLFQRVKTIKSKNPKKQAKIMSDFLSNFNFPKNVKMISVVIHDNLDGDYLFIGHVGVLVPIEKGYLFLEKISFEEPYQAIKFPDKNSCFKYLKNKFKDYTDQEICPPFIMDKFINF
;
A
#
# COMPACT_ATOMS: atom_id res chain seq x y z
N MET A 1 -91.96 6.60 5.40
CA MET A 1 -92.32 6.21 4.02
C MET A 1 -91.22 5.35 3.40
N LYS A 2 -91.48 4.69 2.26
CA LYS A 2 -90.48 3.91 1.50
C LYS A 2 -89.92 4.74 0.32
N VAL A 3 -88.60 4.78 0.13
CA VAL A 3 -87.92 4.89 -1.18
C VAL A 3 -86.62 4.08 -1.09
N LYS A 4 -86.15 3.48 -2.19
CA LYS A 4 -84.86 2.76 -2.30
C LYS A 4 -83.98 3.38 -3.38
N ALA A 5 -82.70 3.61 -3.08
CA ALA A 5 -81.56 3.68 -4.01
C ALA A 5 -80.28 3.49 -3.14
N LEU A 6 -79.28 2.61 -3.38
CA LEU A 6 -78.68 2.02 -4.60
C LEU A 6 -77.83 3.08 -5.35
N ILE A 7 -76.51 2.94 -5.58
CA ILE A 7 -75.54 1.82 -5.47
C ILE A 7 -74.15 2.40 -5.03
N ILE A 8 -73.34 1.78 -4.15
CA ILE A 8 -72.09 0.99 -4.41
C ILE A 8 -71.07 1.74 -5.32
N LEU A 9 -69.75 1.87 -5.07
CA LEU A 9 -68.68 1.07 -4.41
C LEU A 9 -67.81 2.06 -3.53
N THR A 10 -66.67 1.83 -2.86
CA THR A 10 -65.65 0.75 -2.73
C THR A 10 -64.95 0.81 -1.34
N SER A 11 -64.32 -0.30 -0.95
CA SER A 11 -63.26 -0.50 0.08
C SER A 11 -62.60 0.68 0.83
N CYS A 12 -62.55 0.56 2.16
CA CYS A 12 -61.28 0.60 2.90
C CYS A 12 -61.40 -0.26 4.18
N LEU A 13 -60.88 -1.49 4.17
CA LEU A 13 -61.10 -2.45 5.25
C LEU A 13 -60.02 -2.33 6.33
N LEU A 14 -60.31 -1.57 7.39
CA LEU A 14 -59.47 -1.51 8.58
C LEU A 14 -59.69 -2.76 9.45
N LEU A 15 -58.74 -3.69 9.42
CA LEU A 15 -58.62 -4.75 10.42
C LEU A 15 -57.29 -4.62 11.17
N LEU A 16 -57.40 -4.49 12.48
CA LEU A 16 -56.28 -4.49 13.42
C LEU A 16 -55.81 -5.93 13.65
N THR A 17 -54.51 -6.19 13.52
CA THR A 17 -53.87 -7.37 14.12
C THR A 17 -52.63 -6.93 14.88
N ALA A 18 -52.50 -7.40 16.13
CA ALA A 18 -51.51 -6.93 17.08
C ALA A 18 -50.08 -7.39 16.76
N CYS A 19 -49.11 -6.80 17.48
CA CYS A 19 -47.69 -7.08 17.38
C CYS A 19 -47.36 -8.58 17.44
N ASN A 20 -46.48 -9.05 16.56
CA ASN A 20 -45.69 -10.24 16.82
C ASN A 20 -44.21 -9.93 16.54
N LYS A 21 -43.34 -10.16 17.53
CA LYS A 21 -41.89 -9.90 17.38
C LYS A 21 -41.28 -10.98 16.51
N ILE A 22 -41.14 -10.71 15.20
CA ILE A 22 -40.39 -11.59 14.31
C ILE A 22 -38.93 -11.62 14.77
N ASN A 23 -38.56 -12.74 15.38
CA ASN A 23 -37.22 -12.97 15.87
C ASN A 23 -36.32 -13.33 14.68
N LEU A 24 -35.81 -12.31 13.98
CA LEU A 24 -34.90 -12.46 12.85
C LEU A 24 -33.59 -13.08 13.32
N LYS A 25 -33.53 -14.42 13.31
CA LYS A 25 -32.28 -15.17 13.31
C LYS A 25 -31.53 -14.82 12.03
N ASN A 26 -30.66 -13.82 12.12
CA ASN A 26 -29.63 -13.59 11.13
C ASN A 26 -28.72 -14.82 11.10
N ASN A 27 -28.97 -15.72 10.15
CA ASN A 27 -28.04 -16.79 9.77
C ASN A 27 -26.85 -16.20 8.99
N SER A 28 -26.25 -15.13 9.51
CA SER A 28 -24.84 -14.87 9.27
C SER A 28 -24.07 -16.04 9.86
N ARG A 29 -23.56 -16.93 9.00
CA ARG A 29 -22.37 -17.72 9.35
C ARG A 29 -21.35 -16.75 9.96
N PRO A 30 -20.57 -17.14 10.99
CA PRO A 30 -19.38 -16.39 11.34
C PRO A 30 -18.57 -16.23 10.06
N GLN A 31 -18.44 -14.98 9.58
CA GLN A 31 -17.53 -14.69 8.49
C GLN A 31 -16.15 -14.86 9.11
N GLU A 32 -15.49 -15.99 8.82
CA GLU A 32 -14.11 -16.21 9.24
C GLU A 32 -13.32 -14.98 8.79
N LYS A 33 -12.81 -14.26 9.80
CA LYS A 33 -12.24 -12.94 9.62
C LYS A 33 -10.82 -13.13 9.12
N GLU A 34 -10.71 -13.45 7.83
CA GLU A 34 -9.47 -13.85 7.14
C GLU A 34 -8.28 -13.06 7.71
N GLU A 35 -7.43 -13.78 8.43
CA GLU A 35 -6.42 -13.15 9.29
C GLU A 35 -5.33 -12.51 8.45
N ILE A 36 -4.80 -11.39 8.94
CA ILE A 36 -3.73 -10.67 8.24
C ILE A 36 -2.45 -11.49 8.39
N GLN A 37 -1.90 -11.97 7.27
CA GLN A 37 -0.71 -12.83 7.26
C GLN A 37 0.48 -12.12 6.62
N MET A 38 1.66 -12.23 7.23
CA MET A 38 2.91 -11.68 6.71
C MET A 38 3.91 -12.81 6.41
N SER A 39 4.68 -12.66 5.35
CA SER A 39 5.89 -13.43 5.06
C SER A 39 7.02 -12.53 4.59
N ASN A 40 8.25 -12.87 4.94
CA ASN A 40 9.46 -12.29 4.36
C ASN A 40 9.86 -12.93 3.03
N MET A 41 9.04 -13.86 2.53
CA MET A 41 9.30 -14.61 1.30
C MET A 41 10.62 -15.39 1.35
N ASN A 42 11.03 -15.85 2.54
CA ASN A 42 12.24 -16.66 2.70
C ASN A 42 12.01 -18.15 2.34
N SER A 43 11.34 -18.39 1.19
CA SER A 43 11.14 -19.70 0.58
C SER A 43 10.75 -19.59 -0.89
N GLU A 44 11.21 -20.53 -1.71
CA GLU A 44 10.83 -20.62 -3.12
C GLU A 44 9.31 -20.82 -3.33
N LYS A 45 8.65 -21.48 -2.38
CA LYS A 45 7.19 -21.64 -2.34
C LYS A 45 6.49 -20.28 -2.27
N THR A 46 6.88 -19.43 -1.32
CA THR A 46 6.24 -18.12 -1.14
C THR A 46 6.72 -17.10 -2.19
N LEU A 47 7.98 -17.16 -2.65
CA LEU A 47 8.44 -16.38 -3.82
C LEU A 47 7.64 -16.71 -5.09
N SER A 48 7.37 -18.00 -5.34
CA SER A 48 6.53 -18.44 -6.48
C SER A 48 5.10 -17.93 -6.35
N TYR A 49 4.48 -18.05 -5.18
CA TYR A 49 3.14 -17.49 -4.92
C TYR A 49 3.08 -15.97 -5.16
N VAL A 50 4.10 -15.21 -4.72
CA VAL A 50 4.17 -13.77 -4.96
C VAL A 50 4.36 -13.47 -6.45
N LYS A 51 5.28 -14.16 -7.14
CA LYS A 51 5.47 -14.00 -8.60
C LYS A 51 4.19 -14.29 -9.37
N ASP A 52 3.48 -15.35 -9.01
CA ASP A 52 2.22 -15.76 -9.64
C ASP A 52 1.10 -14.74 -9.39
N SER A 53 1.03 -14.17 -8.18
CA SER A 53 0.09 -13.09 -7.83
C SER A 53 0.31 -11.80 -8.63
N LEU A 54 1.47 -11.63 -9.26
CA LEU A 54 1.79 -10.47 -10.11
C LEU A 54 1.51 -10.70 -11.61
N LYS A 55 1.25 -11.95 -12.05
CA LYS A 55 1.05 -12.29 -13.46
C LYS A 55 -0.14 -11.56 -14.07
N GLY A 56 0.06 -10.94 -15.23
CA GLY A 56 -0.99 -10.16 -15.92
C GLY A 56 -1.37 -8.83 -15.26
N ILE A 57 -0.81 -8.54 -14.08
CA ILE A 57 -1.00 -7.27 -13.35
C ILE A 57 0.24 -6.38 -13.47
N ILE A 58 1.42 -6.98 -13.33
CA ILE A 58 2.74 -6.37 -13.48
C ILE A 58 3.45 -6.97 -14.70
N LYS A 59 4.31 -6.18 -15.36
CA LYS A 59 5.17 -6.67 -16.44
C LYS A 59 6.11 -7.76 -15.93
N ASN A 60 6.22 -8.89 -16.62
CA ASN A 60 6.94 -10.06 -16.12
C ASN A 60 8.40 -9.75 -15.74
N GLU A 61 9.11 -8.97 -16.55
CA GLU A 61 10.46 -8.47 -16.28
C GLU A 61 10.59 -7.78 -14.90
N ASN A 62 9.61 -6.95 -14.53
CA ASN A 62 9.61 -6.19 -13.27
C ASN A 62 9.30 -7.10 -12.07
N ALA A 63 8.35 -8.04 -12.26
CA ALA A 63 8.03 -9.04 -11.24
C ALA A 63 9.21 -10.00 -11.01
N GLU A 64 9.91 -10.42 -12.07
CA GLU A 64 11.13 -11.21 -11.99
C GLU A 64 12.26 -10.43 -11.32
N LYS A 65 12.45 -9.15 -11.67
CA LYS A 65 13.46 -8.29 -11.05
C LYS A 65 13.20 -8.06 -9.57
N PHE A 66 11.94 -7.92 -9.15
CA PHE A 66 11.56 -7.86 -7.74
C PHE A 66 11.90 -9.17 -7.02
N ILE A 67 11.56 -10.33 -7.61
CA ILE A 67 11.89 -11.65 -7.03
C ILE A 67 13.42 -11.89 -6.97
N GLU A 68 14.21 -11.43 -7.95
CA GLU A 68 15.68 -11.42 -7.84
C GLU A 68 16.15 -10.62 -6.61
N LEU A 69 15.61 -9.41 -6.40
CA LEU A 69 15.99 -8.52 -5.31
C LEU A 69 15.58 -9.05 -3.92
N VAL A 70 14.44 -9.76 -3.83
CA VAL A 70 14.01 -10.44 -2.60
C VAL A 70 14.87 -11.66 -2.32
N ARG A 71 15.15 -12.50 -3.33
CA ARG A 71 15.99 -13.70 -3.15
C ARG A 71 17.41 -13.31 -2.76
N ASP A 72 18.05 -12.39 -3.50
CA ASP A 72 19.39 -11.88 -3.17
C ASP A 72 19.43 -11.23 -1.77
N TYR A 73 18.35 -10.62 -1.31
CA TYR A 73 18.29 -10.13 0.07
C TYR A 73 18.24 -11.27 1.11
N ASN A 74 17.46 -12.32 0.84
CA ASN A 74 17.22 -13.44 1.76
C ASN A 74 18.31 -14.54 1.75
N ASP A 75 19.14 -14.63 0.69
CA ASP A 75 19.94 -15.81 0.32
C ASP A 75 20.83 -16.41 1.44
N SER A 76 21.40 -15.57 2.32
CA SER A 76 22.24 -15.98 3.45
C SER A 76 21.54 -15.93 4.82
N ILE A 77 20.26 -15.53 4.88
CA ILE A 77 19.54 -15.25 6.11
C ILE A 77 18.69 -16.43 6.55
N SER A 78 18.92 -16.88 7.78
CA SER A 78 18.24 -18.02 8.39
C SER A 78 16.72 -17.80 8.58
N THR A 79 15.93 -18.87 8.45
CA THR A 79 14.46 -18.82 8.53
C THR A 79 13.93 -18.54 9.95
N ASN A 80 14.79 -18.61 10.97
CA ASN A 80 14.52 -18.12 12.32
C ASN A 80 14.67 -16.60 12.48
N LEU A 81 15.31 -15.89 11.53
CA LEU A 81 15.32 -14.42 11.49
C LEU A 81 14.27 -13.87 10.51
N LEU A 82 14.05 -14.55 9.37
CA LEU A 82 13.09 -14.11 8.34
C LEU A 82 12.08 -15.20 7.99
N SER A 83 10.79 -14.85 8.09
CA SER A 83 9.68 -15.78 7.91
C SER A 83 9.59 -16.36 6.49
N ALA A 84 9.65 -17.70 6.41
CA ALA A 84 9.70 -18.45 5.15
C ALA A 84 8.35 -18.53 4.42
N ASP A 85 7.26 -18.69 5.18
CA ASP A 85 5.88 -18.81 4.70
C ASP A 85 5.01 -17.71 5.34
N PHE A 86 3.77 -17.58 4.87
CA PHE A 86 2.78 -16.68 5.47
C PHE A 86 2.39 -17.14 6.88
N SER A 87 2.49 -16.23 7.85
CA SER A 87 2.13 -16.44 9.25
C SER A 87 1.35 -15.26 9.80
N ASN A 88 0.61 -15.47 10.90
CA ASN A 88 -0.16 -14.40 11.55
C ASN A 88 0.72 -13.39 12.34
N ASN A 89 2.05 -13.55 12.31
CA ASN A 89 2.98 -12.60 12.93
C ASN A 89 3.16 -11.37 12.03
N LEU A 90 2.24 -10.41 12.16
CA LEU A 90 2.22 -9.17 11.39
C LEU A 90 3.27 -8.12 11.82
N TYR A 91 3.80 -8.26 13.04
CA TYR A 91 4.76 -7.34 13.66
C TYR A 91 5.93 -8.13 14.29
N PRO A 92 6.74 -8.83 13.50
CA PRO A 92 7.95 -9.48 13.99
C PRO A 92 8.95 -8.45 14.51
N ASP A 93 9.57 -8.77 15.65
CA ASP A 93 10.73 -8.03 16.15
C ASP A 93 11.97 -8.48 15.38
N TYR A 94 12.49 -7.63 14.51
CA TYR A 94 13.63 -7.96 13.66
C TYR A 94 14.95 -7.62 14.36
N GLU A 95 15.78 -8.64 14.59
CA GLU A 95 17.17 -8.44 14.99
C GLU A 95 18.02 -7.93 13.80
N ILE A 96 17.79 -6.67 13.38
CA ILE A 96 18.44 -6.05 12.20
C ILE A 96 19.98 -6.19 12.26
N GLY A 97 20.57 -6.01 13.45
CA GLY A 97 22.01 -6.20 13.66
C GLY A 97 22.53 -7.64 13.57
N LYS A 98 21.64 -8.65 13.57
CA LYS A 98 21.96 -10.03 13.16
C LYS A 98 21.69 -10.25 11.68
N ILE A 99 20.58 -9.73 11.16
CA ILE A 99 20.22 -9.80 9.72
C ILE A 99 21.37 -9.24 8.86
N ILE A 100 21.88 -8.06 9.15
CA ILE A 100 23.03 -7.47 8.43
C ILE A 100 24.26 -8.39 8.52
N LYS A 101 24.57 -8.96 9.70
CA LYS A 101 25.66 -9.93 9.88
C LYS A 101 25.43 -11.29 9.21
N GLU A 102 24.20 -11.60 8.79
CA GLU A 102 23.92 -12.76 7.94
C GLU A 102 24.13 -12.40 6.46
N ARG A 103 23.71 -11.20 6.03
CA ARG A 103 23.95 -10.64 4.69
C ARG A 103 25.45 -10.55 4.38
N ASP A 104 26.21 -9.92 5.27
CA ASP A 104 27.66 -9.70 5.13
C ASP A 104 28.52 -10.99 5.04
N LYS A 105 27.91 -12.19 5.19
CA LYS A 105 28.58 -13.48 4.96
C LYS A 105 28.83 -13.78 3.48
N ILE A 106 28.10 -13.15 2.56
CA ILE A 106 28.19 -13.41 1.12
C ILE A 106 28.29 -12.12 0.29
N ASN A 107 28.88 -12.25 -0.90
CA ASN A 107 28.90 -11.16 -1.88
C ASN A 107 27.56 -11.08 -2.61
N HIS A 108 26.65 -10.25 -2.10
CA HIS A 108 25.36 -10.00 -2.73
C HIS A 108 25.47 -9.43 -4.15
N LYS A 109 24.53 -9.84 -5.02
CA LYS A 109 24.46 -9.43 -6.43
C LYS A 109 23.91 -8.00 -6.57
N TYR A 110 23.13 -7.52 -5.60
CA TYR A 110 22.53 -6.20 -5.59
C TYR A 110 22.79 -5.45 -4.28
N LEU A 111 22.88 -4.12 -4.39
CA LEU A 111 22.82 -3.26 -3.21
C LEU A 111 21.40 -3.27 -2.64
N ASN A 112 21.29 -3.03 -1.33
CA ASN A 112 20.01 -2.86 -0.66
C ASN A 112 19.19 -1.76 -1.36
N THR A 113 17.88 -1.99 -1.49
CA THR A 113 16.89 -1.04 -2.05
C THR A 113 15.84 -0.70 -0.98
N ASN A 114 14.95 0.25 -1.25
CA ASN A 114 13.93 0.72 -0.30
C ASN A 114 12.50 0.64 -0.88
N CYS A 115 11.53 1.17 -0.13
CA CYS A 115 10.11 1.27 -0.50
C CYS A 115 9.87 1.93 -1.88
N ARG A 116 10.48 3.09 -2.12
CA ARG A 116 10.32 3.90 -3.35
C ARG A 116 10.87 3.16 -4.55
N ILE A 117 12.09 2.64 -4.46
CA ILE A 117 12.76 1.89 -5.54
C ILE A 117 11.93 0.65 -5.92
N ASN A 118 11.49 -0.15 -4.95
CA ASN A 118 10.75 -1.38 -5.25
C ASN A 118 9.34 -1.11 -5.81
N THR A 119 8.64 -0.09 -5.29
CA THR A 119 7.34 0.30 -5.82
C THR A 119 7.47 0.84 -7.24
N PHE A 120 8.51 1.65 -7.52
CA PHE A 120 8.78 2.10 -8.88
C PHE A 120 9.12 0.95 -9.82
N LEU A 121 10.03 0.04 -9.41
CA LEU A 121 10.40 -1.12 -10.19
C LEU A 121 9.17 -1.93 -10.64
N LEU A 122 8.25 -2.23 -9.72
CA LEU A 122 7.03 -2.94 -10.03
C LEU A 122 6.13 -2.15 -11.01
N LEU A 123 5.97 -0.83 -10.81
CA LEU A 123 4.95 -0.03 -11.49
C LEU A 123 5.44 0.81 -12.70
N LYS A 124 6.75 0.89 -13.00
CA LYS A 124 7.35 1.86 -13.94
C LYS A 124 6.78 1.83 -15.36
N ASP A 125 6.45 0.66 -15.91
CA ASP A 125 5.84 0.54 -17.25
C ASP A 125 4.32 0.87 -17.25
N SER A 126 3.69 0.89 -16.07
CA SER A 126 2.25 1.20 -15.89
C SER A 126 1.98 2.63 -15.41
N ILE A 127 3.00 3.34 -14.96
CA ILE A 127 2.92 4.76 -14.58
C ILE A 127 3.38 5.61 -15.77
N SER A 128 2.54 6.57 -16.18
CA SER A 128 2.88 7.53 -17.23
C SER A 128 2.58 8.96 -16.81
N LEU A 129 3.46 9.87 -17.20
CA LEU A 129 3.35 11.29 -16.91
C LEU A 129 2.48 11.98 -17.97
N LYS A 130 1.56 12.86 -17.55
CA LYS A 130 0.71 13.64 -18.47
C LYS A 130 1.33 14.97 -18.89
N LYS A 131 2.14 15.55 -18.02
CA LYS A 131 2.80 16.84 -18.19
C LYS A 131 4.10 16.82 -17.39
N ASN A 132 5.20 17.32 -17.96
CA ASN A 132 6.43 17.54 -17.21
C ASN A 132 6.16 18.43 -15.98
N VAL A 133 6.71 17.99 -14.86
CA VAL A 133 6.81 18.73 -13.59
C VAL A 133 8.28 19.08 -13.35
N ASP A 134 8.52 20.24 -12.74
CA ASP A 134 9.85 20.66 -12.31
C ASP A 134 10.29 19.78 -11.13
N ILE A 135 11.53 19.28 -11.18
CA ILE A 135 12.04 18.27 -10.25
C ILE A 135 12.66 18.94 -9.01
N ASP A 136 12.28 18.46 -7.83
CA ASP A 136 12.97 18.72 -6.55
C ASP A 136 13.27 17.38 -5.86
N ASP A 137 14.36 16.74 -6.29
CA ASP A 137 14.80 15.43 -5.81
C ASP A 137 15.71 15.51 -4.56
N SER A 138 15.67 16.65 -3.84
CA SER A 138 16.45 16.90 -2.62
C SER A 138 16.27 15.83 -1.53
N MET A 139 15.09 15.18 -1.49
CA MET A 139 14.76 14.08 -0.56
C MET A 139 15.09 12.66 -1.08
N LEU A 140 15.77 12.54 -2.23
CA LEU A 140 16.01 11.26 -2.93
C LEU A 140 17.48 10.85 -3.03
N PHE A 141 18.42 11.56 -2.40
CA PHE A 141 19.87 11.34 -2.62
C PHE A 141 20.33 9.88 -2.44
N MET A 142 19.85 9.17 -1.41
CA MET A 142 20.17 7.74 -1.20
C MET A 142 19.57 6.84 -2.29
N ASP A 143 18.33 7.11 -2.68
CA ASP A 143 17.64 6.35 -3.72
C ASP A 143 18.37 6.46 -5.06
N ILE A 144 18.76 7.69 -5.42
CA ILE A 144 19.51 8.00 -6.63
C ILE A 144 20.90 7.36 -6.61
N ASP A 145 21.64 7.45 -5.50
CA ASP A 145 22.94 6.81 -5.35
C ASP A 145 22.87 5.28 -5.58
N ILE A 146 21.87 4.61 -4.99
CA ILE A 146 21.62 3.18 -5.20
C ILE A 146 21.21 2.89 -6.65
N ILE A 147 20.30 3.66 -7.24
CA ILE A 147 19.85 3.48 -8.64
C ILE A 147 21.02 3.62 -9.61
N GLU A 148 21.87 4.64 -9.45
CA GLU A 148 22.96 4.94 -10.37
C GLU A 148 24.15 3.97 -10.19
N LYS A 149 24.45 3.54 -8.95
CA LYS A 149 25.44 2.46 -8.67
C LYS A 149 25.01 1.10 -9.21
N THR A 150 23.76 0.70 -9.00
CA THR A 150 23.24 -0.61 -9.45
C THR A 150 22.83 -0.64 -10.92
N LYS A 151 22.63 0.53 -11.55
CA LYS A 151 22.04 0.69 -12.89
C LYS A 151 20.68 0.01 -13.03
N LEU A 152 19.91 -0.05 -11.94
CA LEU A 152 18.59 -0.71 -11.87
C LEU A 152 17.55 -0.07 -12.81
N PHE A 153 17.71 1.21 -13.10
CA PHE A 153 16.86 1.99 -14.01
C PHE A 153 17.71 2.70 -15.07
N ASN A 154 17.17 2.82 -16.29
CA ASN A 154 17.77 3.65 -17.33
C ASN A 154 17.52 5.15 -17.08
N LYS A 155 18.18 6.04 -17.84
CA LYS A 155 18.11 7.50 -17.64
C LYS A 155 16.67 8.06 -17.60
N ASP A 156 15.78 7.58 -18.47
CA ASP A 156 14.40 8.08 -18.54
C ASP A 156 13.53 7.48 -17.43
N GLU A 157 13.82 6.25 -16.99
CA GLU A 157 13.23 5.64 -15.81
C GLU A 157 13.66 6.36 -14.52
N THR A 158 14.94 6.69 -14.36
CA THR A 158 15.44 7.47 -13.21
C THR A 158 14.87 8.89 -13.19
N ASN A 159 14.66 9.52 -14.34
CA ASN A 159 13.98 10.81 -14.41
C ASN A 159 12.49 10.72 -14.05
N LYS A 160 11.78 9.67 -14.49
CA LYS A 160 10.41 9.40 -14.02
C LYS A 160 10.34 9.09 -12.52
N PHE A 161 11.35 8.40 -11.97
CA PHE A 161 11.49 8.16 -10.53
C PHE A 161 11.62 9.48 -9.76
N ARG A 162 12.56 10.34 -10.17
CA ARG A 162 12.73 11.70 -9.62
C ARG A 162 11.40 12.48 -9.66
N GLN A 163 10.74 12.51 -10.81
CA GLN A 163 9.46 13.21 -10.98
C GLN A 163 8.32 12.67 -10.10
N LEU A 164 8.29 11.36 -9.81
CA LEU A 164 7.21 10.75 -9.01
C LEU A 164 7.43 10.91 -7.50
N PHE A 165 8.68 10.86 -7.03
CA PHE A 165 9.02 10.83 -5.61
C PHE A 165 9.64 12.12 -5.06
N GLN A 166 9.86 13.13 -5.91
CA GLN A 166 10.24 14.49 -5.48
C GLN A 166 9.36 15.02 -4.34
N ARG A 167 9.91 15.97 -3.59
CA ARG A 167 9.10 16.72 -2.62
C ARG A 167 8.15 17.69 -3.33
N VAL A 168 7.04 17.99 -2.66
CA VAL A 168 5.94 18.80 -3.16
C VAL A 168 5.74 19.97 -2.20
N LYS A 169 6.03 21.19 -2.64
CA LYS A 169 5.87 22.39 -1.81
C LYS A 169 4.42 22.54 -1.34
N THR A 170 4.23 22.84 -0.06
CA THR A 170 2.92 22.94 0.57
C THR A 170 2.78 24.21 1.43
N ILE A 171 1.82 24.22 2.35
CA ILE A 171 1.52 25.30 3.29
C ILE A 171 1.61 24.82 4.74
N LYS A 172 2.02 25.69 5.68
CA LYS A 172 1.96 25.41 7.12
C LYS A 172 0.53 25.13 7.58
N SER A 173 0.22 23.84 7.74
CA SER A 173 -1.11 23.35 8.07
C SER A 173 -1.04 21.97 8.72
N LYS A 174 -1.59 21.86 9.94
CA LYS A 174 -1.72 20.59 10.67
C LYS A 174 -2.93 19.74 10.23
N ASN A 175 -3.65 20.17 9.19
CA ASN A 175 -4.89 19.53 8.72
C ASN A 175 -4.63 18.59 7.51
N PRO A 176 -4.82 17.26 7.65
CA PRO A 176 -4.58 16.30 6.58
C PRO A 176 -5.43 16.52 5.32
N LYS A 177 -6.66 17.06 5.44
CA LYS A 177 -7.51 17.34 4.26
C LYS A 177 -6.91 18.42 3.35
N LYS A 178 -6.18 19.39 3.93
CA LYS A 178 -5.48 20.43 3.15
C LYS A 178 -4.23 19.85 2.49
N GLN A 179 -3.38 19.17 3.28
CA GLN A 179 -2.13 18.59 2.78
C GLN A 179 -2.37 17.55 1.69
N ALA A 180 -3.27 16.60 1.94
CA ALA A 180 -3.54 15.51 1.02
C ALA A 180 -4.30 15.97 -0.24
N LYS A 181 -4.94 17.15 -0.24
CA LYS A 181 -5.38 17.78 -1.49
C LYS A 181 -4.19 18.20 -2.34
N ILE A 182 -3.20 18.89 -1.76
CA ILE A 182 -2.00 19.37 -2.47
C ILE A 182 -1.21 18.19 -3.06
N MET A 183 -1.02 17.11 -2.28
CA MET A 183 -0.45 15.87 -2.81
C MET A 183 -1.34 15.20 -3.88
N SER A 184 -2.67 15.20 -3.73
CA SER A 184 -3.58 14.67 -4.75
C SER A 184 -3.56 15.49 -6.05
N ASP A 185 -3.36 16.81 -5.97
CA ASP A 185 -3.23 17.71 -7.12
C ASP A 185 -1.92 17.42 -7.85
N PHE A 186 -0.81 17.24 -7.12
CA PHE A 186 0.49 16.81 -7.67
C PHE A 186 0.39 15.43 -8.34
N LEU A 187 -0.11 14.41 -7.63
CA LEU A 187 -0.29 13.05 -8.16
C LEU A 187 -1.31 13.00 -9.33
N SER A 188 -2.12 14.04 -9.54
CA SER A 188 -3.01 14.13 -10.69
C SER A 188 -2.28 14.25 -12.04
N ASN A 189 -1.01 14.72 -12.04
CA ASN A 189 -0.14 14.78 -13.22
C ASN A 189 0.25 13.37 -13.75
N PHE A 190 -0.01 12.32 -12.97
CA PHE A 190 0.33 10.94 -13.33
C PHE A 190 -0.93 10.12 -13.67
N ASN A 191 -0.75 9.19 -14.59
CA ASN A 191 -1.60 8.03 -14.76
C ASN A 191 -1.02 6.90 -13.89
N PHE A 192 -1.90 6.21 -13.18
CA PHE A 192 -1.58 5.02 -12.39
C PHE A 192 -2.41 3.84 -12.92
N PRO A 193 -1.93 2.60 -12.78
CA PRO A 193 -2.72 1.41 -13.10
C PRO A 193 -4.06 1.37 -12.36
N LYS A 194 -5.06 0.73 -12.98
CA LYS A 194 -6.40 0.57 -12.40
C LYS A 194 -6.49 -0.69 -11.53
N ASN A 195 -5.86 -1.77 -12.00
CA ASN A 195 -5.85 -3.14 -11.47
C ASN A 195 -4.93 -3.35 -10.27
N VAL A 196 -3.96 -2.48 -10.02
CA VAL A 196 -3.05 -2.50 -8.86
C VAL A 196 -2.91 -1.09 -8.30
N LYS A 197 -2.67 -0.94 -6.98
CA LYS A 197 -2.55 0.36 -6.32
C LYS A 197 -1.13 0.60 -5.80
N MET A 198 -0.61 1.79 -6.07
CA MET A 198 0.45 2.38 -5.24
C MET A 198 -0.19 2.90 -3.96
N ILE A 199 0.23 2.42 -2.79
CA ILE A 199 -0.22 2.93 -1.50
C ILE A 199 0.92 3.70 -0.86
N SER A 200 0.73 5.00 -0.64
CA SER A 200 1.74 5.90 -0.10
C SER A 200 1.38 6.35 1.31
N VAL A 201 2.36 6.38 2.22
CA VAL A 201 2.35 7.18 3.44
C VAL A 201 3.05 8.49 3.12
N VAL A 202 2.31 9.60 3.20
CA VAL A 202 2.80 10.94 2.92
C VAL A 202 3.16 11.60 4.22
N ILE A 203 4.36 12.19 4.25
CA ILE A 203 4.92 12.90 5.39
C ILE A 203 4.98 14.40 5.05
N HIS A 204 4.71 15.24 6.06
CA HIS A 204 4.97 16.67 6.03
C HIS A 204 6.32 16.91 6.71
N ASP A 205 7.16 17.75 6.12
CA ASP A 205 8.40 18.28 6.70
C ASP A 205 8.35 19.82 6.66
N ASN A 206 9.06 20.47 7.57
CA ASN A 206 9.16 21.94 7.67
C ASN A 206 10.58 22.47 7.83
N LEU A 207 11.62 21.62 7.80
CA LEU A 207 13.00 21.97 8.17
C LEU A 207 13.64 23.05 7.27
N ASP A 208 13.38 23.03 5.96
CA ASP A 208 13.78 24.08 5.00
C ASP A 208 12.56 24.75 4.32
N GLY A 209 11.39 24.66 4.95
CA GLY A 209 10.09 25.12 4.44
C GLY A 209 9.04 24.01 4.41
N ASP A 210 7.76 24.35 4.31
CA ASP A 210 6.68 23.36 4.30
C ASP A 210 6.69 22.51 3.00
N TYR A 211 7.05 21.22 3.10
CA TYR A 211 7.05 20.26 1.99
C TYR A 211 6.33 18.95 2.33
N LEU A 212 5.65 18.35 1.35
CA LEU A 212 5.14 16.98 1.43
C LEU A 212 6.04 16.05 0.63
N PHE A 213 6.29 14.84 1.13
CA PHE A 213 6.98 13.79 0.37
C PHE A 213 6.39 12.41 0.67
N ILE A 214 6.60 11.47 -0.24
CA ILE A 214 6.27 10.06 -0.02
C ILE A 214 7.40 9.47 0.84
N GLY A 215 7.14 9.35 2.15
CA GLY A 215 8.08 8.83 3.13
C GLY A 215 8.08 7.30 3.20
N HIS A 216 6.96 6.67 2.87
CA HIS A 216 6.88 5.22 2.63
C HIS A 216 5.87 4.90 1.53
N VAL A 217 6.07 3.79 0.83
CA VAL A 217 5.21 3.33 -0.27
C VAL A 217 5.31 1.83 -0.49
N GLY A 218 4.19 1.21 -0.88
CA GLY A 218 4.13 -0.19 -1.30
C GLY A 218 3.11 -0.43 -2.41
N VAL A 219 3.04 -1.67 -2.89
CA VAL A 219 2.18 -2.09 -4.01
C VAL A 219 1.09 -3.03 -3.51
N LEU A 220 -0.18 -2.63 -3.62
CA LEU A 220 -1.35 -3.41 -3.21
C LEU A 220 -2.03 -4.04 -4.42
N VAL A 221 -1.91 -5.36 -4.51
CA VAL A 221 -2.34 -6.23 -5.61
C VAL A 221 -3.60 -6.98 -5.20
N PRO A 222 -4.71 -6.94 -5.98
CA PRO A 222 -5.86 -7.81 -5.74
C PRO A 222 -5.48 -9.28 -5.99
N ILE A 223 -5.91 -10.16 -5.10
CA ILE A 223 -5.78 -11.63 -5.24
C ILE A 223 -7.18 -12.27 -5.13
N GLU A 224 -7.29 -13.59 -5.31
CA GLU A 224 -8.57 -14.32 -5.24
C GLU A 224 -9.35 -14.03 -3.94
N LYS A 225 -8.62 -13.87 -2.82
CA LYS A 225 -9.15 -13.60 -1.49
C LYS A 225 -8.42 -12.40 -0.88
N GLY A 226 -9.04 -11.23 -0.97
CA GLY A 226 -8.49 -9.98 -0.48
C GLY A 226 -7.36 -9.40 -1.34
N TYR A 227 -6.28 -8.97 -0.70
CA TYR A 227 -5.18 -8.24 -1.31
C TYR A 227 -3.81 -8.71 -0.81
N LEU A 228 -2.83 -8.73 -1.70
CA LEU A 228 -1.41 -8.91 -1.38
C LEU A 228 -0.73 -7.53 -1.44
N PHE A 229 -0.17 -7.09 -0.32
CA PHE A 229 0.65 -5.88 -0.22
C PHE A 229 2.13 -6.26 -0.23
N LEU A 230 2.90 -5.63 -1.11
CA LEU A 230 4.35 -5.78 -1.20
C LEU A 230 5.01 -4.48 -0.74
N GLU A 231 5.83 -4.57 0.31
CA GLU A 231 6.59 -3.44 0.83
C GLU A 231 8.00 -3.84 1.30
N LYS A 232 8.83 -2.83 1.54
CA LYS A 232 10.14 -2.93 2.19
C LYS A 232 10.43 -1.56 2.80
N ILE A 233 10.44 -1.43 4.12
CA ILE A 233 10.36 -0.13 4.79
C ILE A 233 11.60 0.74 4.52
N SER A 234 12.78 0.23 4.89
CA SER A 234 14.06 0.91 4.73
C SER A 234 15.02 0.12 3.83
N PHE A 235 16.28 0.58 3.71
CA PHE A 235 17.33 -0.17 3.02
C PHE A 235 17.72 -1.46 3.76
N GLU A 236 17.75 -1.42 5.10
CA GLU A 236 18.22 -2.55 5.91
C GLU A 236 17.12 -3.51 6.35
N GLU A 237 15.87 -3.05 6.50
CA GLU A 237 14.74 -3.92 6.84
C GLU A 237 14.39 -4.90 5.71
N PRO A 238 13.88 -6.10 6.04
CA PRO A 238 13.52 -7.10 5.06
C PRO A 238 12.30 -6.72 4.24
N TYR A 239 12.16 -7.36 3.08
CA TYR A 239 10.94 -7.29 2.28
C TYR A 239 9.79 -7.98 3.02
N GLN A 240 8.58 -7.46 2.90
CA GLN A 240 7.37 -8.02 3.47
C GLN A 240 6.29 -8.19 2.39
N ALA A 241 5.73 -9.40 2.33
CA ALA A 241 4.53 -9.73 1.58
C ALA A 241 3.39 -9.95 2.58
N ILE A 242 2.34 -9.14 2.53
CA ILE A 242 1.27 -9.11 3.53
C ILE A 242 -0.09 -9.34 2.88
N LYS A 243 -0.81 -10.38 3.30
CA LYS A 243 -2.19 -10.63 2.90
C LYS A 243 -3.14 -9.83 3.80
N PHE A 244 -4.02 -9.04 3.20
CA PHE A 244 -5.10 -8.33 3.88
C PHE A 244 -6.46 -8.80 3.32
N PRO A 245 -7.49 -9.00 4.17
CA PRO A 245 -8.84 -9.31 3.69
C PRO A 245 -9.44 -8.16 2.87
N ASP A 246 -9.05 -6.92 3.16
CA ASP A 246 -9.60 -5.73 2.52
C ASP A 246 -8.61 -4.54 2.51
N LYS A 247 -8.85 -3.59 1.60
CA LYS A 247 -8.04 -2.37 1.42
C LYS A 247 -7.95 -1.51 2.70
N ASN A 248 -9.00 -1.43 3.52
CA ASN A 248 -8.97 -0.65 4.75
C ASN A 248 -8.17 -1.33 5.86
N SER A 249 -8.01 -2.66 5.82
CA SER A 249 -7.10 -3.37 6.72
C SER A 249 -5.62 -3.06 6.42
N CYS A 250 -5.24 -2.93 5.13
CA CYS A 250 -3.94 -2.39 4.72
C CYS A 250 -3.72 -0.95 5.25
N PHE A 251 -4.74 -0.09 5.16
CA PHE A 251 -4.64 1.27 5.71
C PHE A 251 -4.53 1.33 7.23
N LYS A 252 -5.27 0.49 7.96
CA LYS A 252 -5.15 0.40 9.43
C LYS A 252 -3.75 -0.07 9.84
N TYR A 253 -3.18 -1.01 9.10
CA TYR A 253 -1.81 -1.47 9.30
C TYR A 253 -0.79 -0.33 9.14
N LEU A 254 -0.82 0.39 8.01
CA LEU A 254 0.08 1.52 7.76
C LEU A 254 -0.13 2.65 8.78
N LYS A 255 -1.39 2.97 9.13
CA LYS A 255 -1.74 4.00 10.12
C LYS A 255 -1.22 3.66 11.51
N ASN A 256 -1.15 2.37 11.86
CA ASN A 256 -0.55 1.89 13.10
C ASN A 256 0.99 1.86 13.02
N LYS A 257 1.58 1.43 11.89
CA LYS A 257 3.05 1.40 11.70
C LYS A 257 3.68 2.81 11.76
N PHE A 258 2.98 3.84 11.27
CA PHE A 258 3.45 5.23 11.26
C PHE A 258 2.79 6.13 12.32
N LYS A 259 2.12 5.56 13.34
CA LYS A 259 1.36 6.32 14.35
C LYS A 259 2.22 7.26 15.21
N ASP A 260 3.48 6.86 15.47
CA ASP A 260 4.40 7.55 16.38
C ASP A 260 5.31 8.55 15.62
N TYR A 261 5.22 8.60 14.29
CA TYR A 261 5.86 9.63 13.48
C TYR A 261 5.02 10.92 13.60
N THR A 262 5.23 11.68 14.66
CA THR A 262 4.48 12.91 14.95
C THR A 262 5.38 14.04 15.43
N ASP A 263 5.33 15.17 14.74
CA ASP A 263 5.72 16.48 15.26
C ASP A 263 4.45 17.31 15.49
N GLN A 264 4.41 18.03 16.61
CA GLN A 264 3.29 18.88 17.00
C GLN A 264 3.08 20.07 16.06
N GLU A 265 4.11 20.54 15.34
CA GLU A 265 4.04 21.75 14.51
C GLU A 265 3.53 21.53 13.07
N ILE A 266 3.48 20.28 12.62
CA ILE A 266 3.17 19.93 11.22
C ILE A 266 1.91 19.06 11.12
N CYS A 267 1.74 18.36 9.99
CA CYS A 267 0.62 17.45 9.78
C CYS A 267 1.07 16.03 10.12
N PRO A 268 0.31 15.26 10.92
CA PRO A 268 0.60 13.84 11.09
C PRO A 268 0.51 13.11 9.74
N PRO A 269 1.26 12.02 9.54
CA PRO A 269 1.26 11.27 8.30
C PRO A 269 -0.13 10.79 7.88
N PHE A 270 -0.35 10.74 6.56
CA PHE A 270 -1.63 10.34 5.98
C PHE A 270 -1.44 9.39 4.78
N ILE A 271 -2.45 8.57 4.52
CA ILE A 271 -2.36 7.47 3.55
C ILE A 271 -3.14 7.81 2.29
N MET A 272 -2.56 7.50 1.13
CA MET A 272 -3.16 7.75 -0.17
C MET A 272 -3.01 6.56 -1.12
N ASP A 273 -4.04 6.31 -1.95
CA ASP A 273 -3.96 5.40 -3.11
C ASP A 273 -4.18 6.17 -4.42
N LYS A 274 -3.47 7.30 -4.56
CA LYS A 274 -3.77 8.50 -5.37
C LYS A 274 -4.77 9.48 -4.74
N PHE A 275 -5.79 8.99 -4.06
CA PHE A 275 -6.76 9.82 -3.34
C PHE A 275 -6.63 9.66 -1.82
N ILE A 276 -7.25 10.56 -1.06
CA ILE A 276 -7.30 10.50 0.41
C ILE A 276 -8.20 9.34 0.84
N ASN A 277 -7.74 8.56 1.83
CA ASN A 277 -8.57 7.59 2.54
C ASN A 277 -8.47 7.90 4.05
N PHE A 278 -9.59 7.90 4.78
CA PHE A 278 -9.70 8.33 6.19
C PHE A 278 -10.01 7.17 7.15
#